data_AF-A0A956AGD4-F1
#
_entry.id   AF-A0A956AGD4-F1
#
_cell.length_a   1.000
_cell.length_b   1.000
_cell.length_c   1.000
_cell.angle_alpha   90.00
_cell.angle_beta   90.00
_cell.angle_gamma   90.00
#
_symmetry.space_group_name_H-M   'P 1'
#
loop_
_entity.id
_entity.type
_entity.pdbx_description
1 polymer ?
#
loop_
_entity_poly.entity_id
_entity_poly.type
_entity_poly.pdbx_seq_one_letter_code
_entity_poly.pdbx_strand_id
1 'polypeptide(L)'
;MTATDQRLWHRHCLQLERRAQAVRDPLAVARLHHQRGFVQAALLGDVAAAIQAWLEALATWPGHVPTLIALRDAALATDDHPLARRLFDAHLDVLNRPGADGRDAAEMYTFFAWVWLLRWPDADRAGVAIRRLDALAPEADGDVLAPLALPPADQILRLERCLAAGRAPWRLAALAELQLRSPRPGDVRALLVEAAAADPYAALRFVEHATAVDDARGRAEALEALARFCGPYKPVLRFLAGELWDLLLDDATRARAAFASTAEVAVDRMMRVKEAIRAARPLSRPGPLAEVMAALADDVAEDATFSGCLRVRAATLYAEAGDDERAWAHATA
;
A
#
# COMPACT_ATOMS: atom_id res chain seq x y z
N MET A 1 -16.85 -5.11 -16.91
CA MET A 1 -18.20 -4.68 -16.50
C MET A 1 -19.09 -4.60 -17.72
N THR A 2 -20.29 -5.20 -17.71
CA THR A 2 -21.20 -5.16 -18.86
C THR A 2 -21.98 -3.84 -18.93
N ALA A 3 -22.56 -3.50 -20.08
CA ALA A 3 -23.43 -2.33 -20.22
C ALA A 3 -24.67 -2.42 -19.31
N THR A 4 -25.15 -3.63 -19.03
CA THR A 4 -26.24 -3.87 -18.08
C THR A 4 -25.82 -3.53 -16.65
N ASP A 5 -24.62 -3.93 -16.24
CA ASP A 5 -24.07 -3.62 -14.91
C ASP A 5 -23.88 -2.11 -14.72
N GLN A 6 -23.32 -1.42 -15.73
CA GLN A 6 -23.18 0.04 -15.71
C GLN A 6 -24.53 0.74 -15.48
N ARG A 7 -25.57 0.33 -16.22
CA ARG A 7 -26.92 0.91 -16.06
C ARG A 7 -27.49 0.65 -14.67
N LEU A 8 -27.24 -0.52 -14.10
CA LEU A 8 -27.67 -0.86 -12.74
C LEU A 8 -26.99 0.05 -11.71
N TRP A 9 -25.68 0.25 -11.80
CA TRP A 9 -24.93 1.10 -10.88
C TRP A 9 -25.31 2.58 -11.02
N HIS A 10 -25.53 3.08 -12.23
CA HIS A 10 -26.07 4.43 -12.42
C HIS A 10 -27.45 4.60 -11.78
N ARG A 11 -28.36 3.62 -11.93
CA ARG A 11 -29.66 3.63 -11.25
C ARG A 11 -29.50 3.64 -9.73
N HIS A 12 -28.53 2.91 -9.20
CA HIS A 12 -28.23 2.90 -7.77
C HIS A 12 -27.74 4.26 -7.28
N CYS A 13 -26.84 4.93 -8.00
CA CYS A 13 -26.41 6.30 -7.69
C CYS A 13 -27.59 7.28 -7.62
N LEU A 14 -28.52 7.22 -8.58
CA LEU A 14 -29.74 8.04 -8.58
C LEU A 14 -30.65 7.74 -7.38
N GLN A 15 -30.74 6.47 -6.97
CA GLN A 15 -31.51 6.09 -5.79
C GLN A 15 -30.88 6.64 -4.51
N LEU A 16 -29.55 6.60 -4.37
CA LEU A 16 -28.84 7.18 -3.23
C LEU A 16 -29.07 8.68 -3.13
N GLU A 17 -29.01 9.40 -4.25
CA GLU A 17 -29.28 10.84 -4.30
C GLU A 17 -30.71 11.19 -3.89
N ARG A 18 -31.72 10.49 -4.41
CA ARG A 18 -33.12 10.69 -4.00
C ARG A 18 -33.33 10.42 -2.52
N ARG A 19 -32.65 9.40 -1.97
CA ARG A 19 -32.69 9.12 -0.53
C ARG A 19 -32.03 10.25 0.27
N ALA A 20 -30.91 10.79 -0.21
CA ALA A 20 -30.24 11.91 0.45
C ALA A 20 -31.16 13.14 0.53
N GLN A 21 -31.92 13.42 -0.54
CA GLN A 21 -32.92 14.50 -0.55
C GLN A 21 -34.11 14.30 0.40
N ALA A 22 -34.47 13.04 0.70
CA ALA A 22 -35.60 12.71 1.56
C ALA A 22 -35.25 12.67 3.06
N VAL A 23 -33.96 12.55 3.41
CA VAL A 23 -33.49 12.41 4.78
C VAL A 23 -33.15 13.79 5.37
N ARG A 24 -33.53 14.01 6.63
CA ARG A 24 -33.25 15.28 7.33
C ARG A 24 -31.98 15.28 8.17
N ASP A 25 -31.53 14.10 8.61
CA ASP A 25 -30.32 13.98 9.41
C ASP A 25 -29.06 14.26 8.55
N PRO A 26 -28.29 15.33 8.84
CA PRO A 26 -27.12 15.70 8.05
C PRO A 26 -26.08 14.58 7.96
N LEU A 27 -25.89 13.79 9.03
CA LEU A 27 -24.92 12.70 9.03
C LEU A 27 -25.37 11.58 8.09
N ALA A 28 -26.65 11.20 8.12
CA ALA A 28 -27.21 10.23 7.17
C ALA A 28 -27.14 10.72 5.72
N VAL A 29 -27.38 12.01 5.46
CA VAL A 29 -27.20 12.61 4.13
C VAL A 29 -25.75 12.49 3.67
N ALA A 30 -24.78 12.87 4.52
CA ALA A 30 -23.35 12.73 4.21
C ALA A 30 -22.94 11.27 3.93
N ARG A 31 -23.48 10.30 4.68
CA ARG A 31 -23.24 8.86 4.43
C ARG A 31 -23.77 8.40 3.07
N LEU A 32 -24.94 8.88 2.64
CA LEU A 32 -25.52 8.54 1.34
C LEU A 32 -24.68 9.12 0.19
N HIS A 33 -24.22 10.36 0.30
CA HIS A 33 -23.30 10.97 -0.67
C HIS A 33 -21.94 10.26 -0.67
N HIS A 34 -21.44 9.84 0.49
CA HIS A 34 -20.22 9.02 0.58
C HIS A 34 -20.34 7.69 -0.17
N GLN A 35 -21.44 6.97 0.04
CA GLN A 35 -21.76 5.72 -0.66
C GLN A 35 -21.87 5.95 -2.17
N ARG A 36 -22.50 7.05 -2.59
CA ARG A 36 -22.61 7.43 -4.01
C ARG A 36 -21.22 7.63 -4.61
N GLY A 37 -20.33 8.36 -3.92
CA GLY A 37 -18.96 8.56 -4.39
C GLY A 37 -18.16 7.26 -4.47
N PHE A 38 -18.35 6.35 -3.51
CA PHE A 38 -17.73 5.02 -3.57
C PHE A 38 -18.18 4.22 -4.79
N VAL A 39 -19.48 4.18 -5.09
CA VAL A 39 -20.02 3.48 -6.28
C VAL A 39 -19.47 4.09 -7.56
N GLN A 40 -19.40 5.42 -7.65
CA GLN A 40 -18.83 6.13 -8.80
C GLN A 40 -17.35 5.75 -9.03
N ALA A 41 -16.52 5.81 -7.99
CA ALA A 41 -15.09 5.50 -8.13
C ALA A 41 -14.82 4.00 -8.34
N ALA A 42 -15.38 3.15 -7.48
CA ALA A 42 -14.99 1.73 -7.41
C ALA A 42 -15.71 0.87 -8.46
N LEU A 43 -16.97 1.18 -8.78
CA LEU A 43 -17.78 0.34 -9.66
C LEU A 43 -17.91 0.95 -11.06
N LEU A 44 -18.02 2.27 -11.17
CA LEU A 44 -18.16 2.94 -12.46
C LEU A 44 -16.83 3.46 -13.03
N GLY A 45 -15.78 3.58 -12.22
CA GLY A 45 -14.50 4.16 -12.62
C GLY A 45 -14.56 5.68 -12.87
N ASP A 46 -15.66 6.34 -12.53
CA ASP A 46 -15.86 7.78 -12.70
C ASP A 46 -15.37 8.53 -11.45
N VAL A 47 -14.05 8.72 -11.39
CA VAL A 47 -13.38 9.39 -10.26
C VAL A 47 -13.84 10.85 -10.13
N ALA A 48 -14.13 11.53 -11.23
CA ALA A 48 -14.59 12.92 -11.21
C ALA A 48 -15.97 13.04 -10.56
N ALA A 49 -16.92 12.18 -10.94
CA ALA A 49 -18.23 12.14 -10.29
C ALA A 49 -18.15 11.69 -8.83
N ALA A 50 -17.19 10.80 -8.50
CA ALA A 50 -16.93 10.40 -7.13
C ALA A 50 -16.48 11.57 -6.26
N ILE A 51 -15.52 12.36 -6.75
CA ILE A 51 -15.04 13.59 -6.09
C ILE A 51 -16.18 14.55 -5.80
N GLN A 52 -17.06 14.81 -6.78
CA GLN A 52 -18.22 15.68 -6.57
C GLN A 52 -19.16 15.15 -5.48
N ALA A 53 -19.46 13.85 -5.50
CA ALA A 53 -20.29 13.23 -4.47
C ALA A 53 -19.67 13.33 -3.06
N TRP A 54 -18.36 13.14 -2.94
CA TRP A 54 -17.68 13.30 -1.66
C TRP A 54 -17.61 14.76 -1.20
N LEU A 55 -17.47 15.72 -2.12
CA LEU A 55 -17.56 17.15 -1.78
C LEU A 55 -18.95 17.51 -1.25
N GLU A 56 -20.03 16.99 -1.85
CA GLU A 56 -21.40 17.16 -1.35
C GLU A 56 -21.57 16.55 0.06
N ALA A 57 -20.97 15.39 0.32
CA ALA A 57 -20.95 14.79 1.66
C ALA A 57 -20.26 15.69 2.69
N LEU A 58 -19.10 16.27 2.36
CA LEU A 58 -18.37 17.18 3.26
C LEU A 58 -19.03 18.55 3.41
N ALA A 59 -19.73 19.03 2.37
CA ALA A 59 -20.54 20.24 2.47
C ALA A 59 -21.69 20.06 3.48
N THR A 60 -22.24 18.85 3.57
CA THR A 60 -23.31 18.52 4.52
C THR A 60 -22.76 18.27 5.93
N TRP A 61 -21.68 17.50 6.04
CA TRP A 61 -21.03 17.19 7.31
C TRP A 61 -19.50 17.26 7.16
N PRO A 62 -18.88 18.40 7.50
CA PRO A 62 -17.44 18.62 7.28
C PRO A 62 -16.53 17.63 8.03
N GLY A 63 -17.00 17.07 9.14
CA GLY A 63 -16.24 16.11 9.95
C GLY A 63 -16.41 14.65 9.54
N HIS A 64 -16.85 14.35 8.31
CA HIS A 64 -17.18 12.97 7.93
C HIS A 64 -15.90 12.23 7.54
N VAL A 65 -15.20 11.67 8.53
CA VAL A 65 -13.88 11.03 8.39
C VAL A 65 -13.80 10.05 7.20
N PRO A 66 -14.75 9.12 6.98
CA PRO A 66 -14.66 8.22 5.84
C PRO A 66 -14.62 8.93 4.48
N THR A 67 -15.31 10.07 4.36
CA THR A 67 -15.31 10.87 3.13
C THR A 67 -14.04 11.70 2.99
N LEU A 68 -13.50 12.25 4.08
CA LEU A 68 -12.20 12.93 4.05
C LEU A 68 -11.11 11.98 3.54
N ILE A 69 -11.09 10.74 4.04
CA ILE A 69 -10.15 9.70 3.60
C ILE A 69 -10.35 9.39 2.11
N ALA A 70 -11.57 9.05 1.69
CA ALA A 70 -11.84 8.68 0.30
C ALA A 70 -11.50 9.80 -0.70
N LEU A 71 -11.87 11.04 -0.37
CA LEU A 71 -11.61 12.20 -1.24
C LEU A 71 -10.12 12.55 -1.27
N ARG A 72 -9.40 12.40 -0.15
CA ARG A 72 -7.94 12.55 -0.09
C ARG A 72 -7.26 11.54 -0.99
N ASP A 73 -7.64 10.28 -0.90
CA ASP A 73 -7.05 9.19 -1.68
C ASP A 73 -7.32 9.39 -3.18
N ALA A 74 -8.52 9.89 -3.54
CA ALA A 74 -8.83 10.26 -4.91
C ALA A 74 -8.03 11.47 -5.41
N ALA A 75 -7.88 12.52 -4.59
CA ALA A 75 -7.07 13.69 -4.93
C ALA A 75 -5.58 13.32 -5.11
N LEU A 76 -5.08 12.39 -4.29
CA LEU A 76 -3.76 11.78 -4.49
C LEU A 76 -3.69 11.00 -5.81
N ALA A 77 -4.70 10.19 -6.13
CA ALA A 77 -4.71 9.39 -7.36
C ALA A 77 -4.76 10.25 -8.63
N THR A 78 -5.38 11.43 -8.59
CA THR A 78 -5.47 12.37 -9.71
C THR A 78 -4.40 13.46 -9.70
N ASP A 79 -3.40 13.36 -8.80
CA ASP A 79 -2.36 14.38 -8.58
C ASP A 79 -2.90 15.81 -8.33
N ASP A 80 -4.10 15.95 -7.76
CA ASP A 80 -4.64 17.25 -7.31
C ASP A 80 -4.06 17.60 -5.93
N HIS A 81 -2.79 18.01 -5.93
CA HIS A 81 -2.06 18.32 -4.71
C HIS A 81 -2.71 19.44 -3.88
N PRO A 82 -3.24 20.55 -4.46
CA PRO A 82 -3.91 21.58 -3.69
C PRO A 82 -5.18 21.09 -2.98
N LEU A 83 -6.00 20.26 -3.63
CA LEU A 83 -7.16 19.66 -2.98
C LEU A 83 -6.73 18.70 -1.87
N ALA A 84 -5.80 17.79 -2.18
CA ALA A 84 -5.34 16.82 -1.22
C ALA A 84 -4.79 17.50 0.03
N ARG A 85 -3.94 18.53 -0.12
CA ARG A 85 -3.42 19.39 0.97
C ARG A 85 -4.51 19.93 1.89
N ARG A 86 -5.59 20.48 1.33
CA ARG A 86 -6.72 21.00 2.12
C ARG A 86 -7.44 19.89 2.87
N LEU A 87 -7.55 18.71 2.29
CA LEU A 87 -8.19 17.55 2.93
C LEU A 87 -7.34 16.97 4.05
N PHE A 88 -6.01 17.06 3.97
CA PHE A 88 -5.13 16.74 5.09
C PHE A 88 -5.39 17.67 6.27
N ASP A 89 -5.40 18.98 6.03
CA ASP A 89 -5.63 19.97 7.08
C ASP A 89 -7.00 19.74 7.73
N ALA A 90 -8.04 19.53 6.93
CA ALA A 90 -9.38 19.22 7.44
C ALA A 90 -9.46 17.90 8.22
N HIS A 91 -8.73 16.86 7.80
CA HIS A 91 -8.72 15.58 8.51
C HIS A 91 -7.99 15.70 9.86
N LEU A 92 -6.88 16.45 9.90
CA LEU A 92 -6.20 16.76 11.15
C LEU A 92 -7.06 17.56 12.11
N ASP A 93 -7.83 18.53 11.61
CA ASP A 93 -8.77 19.29 12.44
C ASP A 93 -9.85 18.41 13.08
N VAL A 94 -10.20 17.28 12.47
CA VAL A 94 -11.13 16.30 13.06
C VAL A 94 -10.44 15.45 14.13
N LEU A 95 -9.22 14.99 13.86
CA LEU A 95 -8.44 14.13 14.77
C LEU A 95 -7.88 14.88 15.98
N ASN A 96 -7.72 16.20 15.90
CA ASN A 96 -7.27 17.03 17.01
C ASN A 96 -8.42 17.54 17.91
N ARG A 97 -9.68 17.13 17.66
CA ARG A 97 -10.80 17.57 18.51
C ARG A 97 -10.71 16.91 19.88
N PRO A 98 -11.12 17.62 20.95
CA PRO A 98 -11.20 17.02 22.28
C PRO A 98 -12.03 15.73 22.25
N GLY A 99 -11.45 14.63 22.73
CA GLY A 99 -12.09 13.31 22.77
C GLY A 99 -11.91 12.45 21.52
N ALA A 100 -11.16 12.90 20.52
CA ALA A 100 -10.68 12.01 19.46
C ALA A 100 -9.64 11.01 20.01
N ASP A 101 -9.57 9.82 19.40
CA ASP A 101 -8.60 8.81 19.77
C ASP A 101 -7.20 9.25 19.32
N GLY A 102 -6.28 9.41 20.29
CA GLY A 102 -4.88 9.76 20.03
C GLY A 102 -4.17 8.74 19.13
N ARG A 103 -4.63 7.48 19.13
CA ARG A 103 -4.13 6.44 18.23
C ARG A 103 -4.42 6.75 16.77
N ASP A 104 -5.68 7.04 16.42
CA ASP A 104 -6.07 7.35 15.04
C ASP A 104 -5.33 8.60 14.54
N ALA A 105 -5.13 9.58 15.43
CA ALA A 105 -4.33 10.76 15.14
C ALA A 105 -2.87 10.40 14.84
N ALA A 106 -2.25 9.55 15.66
CA ALA A 106 -0.85 9.12 15.49
C ALA A 106 -0.65 8.32 14.18
N GLU A 107 -1.54 7.39 13.86
CA GLU A 107 -1.49 6.64 12.60
C GLU A 107 -1.59 7.58 11.39
N MET A 108 -2.47 8.59 11.45
CA MET A 108 -2.61 9.57 10.39
C MET A 108 -1.42 10.52 10.29
N TYR A 109 -0.88 11.03 11.39
CA TYR A 109 0.32 11.87 11.38
C TYR A 109 1.52 11.12 10.79
N THR A 110 1.65 9.83 11.07
CA THR A 110 2.70 8.99 10.48
C THR A 110 2.53 8.91 8.96
N PHE A 111 1.34 8.57 8.48
CA PHE A 111 1.04 8.55 7.04
C PHE A 111 1.31 9.92 6.39
N PHE A 112 0.99 11.02 7.06
CA PHE A 112 1.19 12.37 6.55
C PHE A 112 2.67 12.74 6.48
N ALA A 113 3.45 12.43 7.51
CA ALA A 113 4.90 12.62 7.47
C ALA A 113 5.49 11.94 6.23
N TRP A 114 5.10 10.70 5.95
CA TRP A 114 5.57 9.99 4.76
C TRP A 114 5.10 10.62 3.45
N VAL A 115 3.83 11.02 3.33
CA VAL A 115 3.33 11.66 2.10
C VAL A 115 4.05 12.99 1.84
N TRP A 116 4.27 13.83 2.86
CA TRP A 116 4.98 15.11 2.73
C TRP A 116 6.50 14.95 2.55
N LEU A 117 7.09 13.84 2.99
CA LEU A 117 8.52 13.58 2.75
C LEU A 117 8.77 12.96 1.39
N LEU A 118 7.94 12.01 0.97
CA LEU A 118 8.20 11.14 -0.18
C LEU A 118 7.47 11.59 -1.44
N ARG A 119 6.22 12.04 -1.33
CA ARG A 119 5.39 12.36 -2.49
C ARG A 119 5.32 13.86 -2.78
N TRP A 120 5.24 14.68 -1.73
CA TRP A 120 5.13 16.13 -1.84
C TRP A 120 6.17 16.82 -0.97
N PRO A 121 7.41 17.02 -1.46
CA PRO A 121 8.56 17.42 -0.66
C PRO A 121 8.36 18.81 0.01
N ASP A 122 7.56 18.83 1.08
CA ASP A 122 7.16 19.97 1.90
C ASP A 122 7.65 19.64 3.32
N ALA A 123 8.94 19.91 3.52
CA ALA A 123 9.67 19.56 4.74
C ALA A 123 9.04 20.22 5.98
N ASP A 124 8.48 21.42 5.83
CA ASP A 124 7.84 22.14 6.93
C ASP A 124 6.61 21.39 7.42
N ARG A 125 5.75 20.92 6.50
CA ARG A 125 4.56 20.12 6.84
C ARG A 125 4.90 18.75 7.37
N ALA A 126 5.91 18.10 6.80
CA ALA A 126 6.44 16.86 7.36
C ALA A 126 6.89 17.08 8.82
N GLY A 127 7.69 18.11 9.08
CA GLY A 127 8.14 18.46 10.44
C GLY A 127 6.99 18.76 11.40
N VAL A 128 5.92 19.41 10.94
CA VAL A 128 4.70 19.60 11.76
C VAL A 128 4.05 18.27 12.11
N ALA A 129 3.88 17.35 11.14
CA ALA A 129 3.28 16.04 11.38
C ALA A 129 4.12 15.21 12.36
N ILE A 130 5.44 15.23 12.21
CA ILE A 130 6.39 14.55 13.11
C ILE A 130 6.28 15.08 14.54
N ARG A 131 6.36 16.41 14.74
CA ARG A 131 6.25 17.01 16.08
C ARG A 131 4.91 16.70 16.75
N ARG A 132 3.84 16.56 15.97
CA ARG A 132 2.53 16.16 16.48
C ARG A 132 2.50 14.69 16.87
N LEU A 133 3.13 13.81 16.10
CA LEU A 133 3.31 12.41 16.47
C LEU A 133 4.08 12.28 17.79
N ASP A 134 5.18 13.03 17.95
CA ASP A 134 5.97 13.04 19.19
C ASP A 134 5.14 13.49 20.39
N ALA A 135 4.24 14.46 20.20
CA ALA A 135 3.35 14.94 21.26
C ALA A 135 2.27 13.92 21.66
N LEU A 136 1.86 13.04 20.74
CA LEU A 136 0.92 11.95 21.00
C LEU A 136 1.60 10.71 21.59
N ALA A 137 2.93 10.63 21.52
CA ALA A 137 3.69 9.46 21.95
C ALA A 137 3.48 9.04 23.43
N PRO A 138 3.30 9.96 24.40
CA PRO A 138 3.03 9.59 25.80
C PRO A 138 1.64 8.96 26.01
N GLU A 139 0.70 9.20 25.11
CA GLU A 139 -0.69 8.75 25.21
C GLU A 139 -0.95 7.49 24.38
N ALA A 140 -0.16 7.27 23.33
CA ALA A 140 -0.23 6.07 22.52
C ALA A 140 0.47 4.89 23.21
N ASP A 141 -0.23 3.76 23.28
CA ASP A 141 0.33 2.50 23.77
C ASP A 141 1.61 2.16 22.99
N GLY A 142 2.68 1.77 23.70
CA GLY A 142 4.02 1.65 23.11
C GLY A 142 4.09 0.70 21.90
N ASP A 143 3.18 -0.27 21.86
CA ASP A 143 3.02 -1.24 20.76
C ASP A 143 2.48 -0.61 19.46
N VAL A 144 1.76 0.51 19.54
CA VAL A 144 1.21 1.22 18.38
C VAL A 144 2.31 1.99 17.65
N LEU A 145 3.24 2.59 18.40
CA LEU A 145 4.32 3.41 17.83
C LEU A 145 5.51 2.59 17.35
N ALA A 146 5.71 1.36 17.86
CA ALA A 146 6.83 0.50 17.50
C ALA A 146 6.93 0.18 15.98
N PRO A 147 5.85 -0.21 15.27
CA PRO A 147 5.89 -0.39 13.81
C PRO A 147 5.81 0.93 13.03
N LEU A 148 5.48 2.04 13.70
CA LEU A 148 5.36 3.37 13.12
C LEU A 148 6.58 4.26 13.42
N ALA A 149 7.64 3.68 14.00
CA ALA A 149 8.83 4.40 14.42
C ALA A 149 9.39 5.17 13.22
N LEU A 150 9.11 6.47 13.21
CA LEU A 150 9.85 7.38 12.37
C LEU A 150 11.33 7.20 12.70
N PRO A 151 12.24 7.39 11.72
CA PRO A 151 13.65 7.40 12.00
C PRO A 151 13.93 8.31 13.21
N PRO A 152 14.80 7.93 14.16
CA PRO A 152 14.98 8.68 15.42
C PRO A 152 15.28 10.17 15.18
N ALA A 153 15.00 11.03 16.18
CA ALA A 153 15.03 12.49 16.02
C ALA A 153 16.35 13.03 15.43
N ASP A 154 17.48 12.36 15.65
CA ASP A 154 18.78 12.65 15.03
C ASP A 154 18.84 12.29 13.53
N GLN A 155 18.17 11.22 13.11
CA GLN A 155 17.94 10.86 11.71
C GLN A 155 16.93 11.80 11.03
N ILE A 156 15.90 12.28 11.73
CA ILE A 156 15.00 13.32 11.24
C ILE A 156 15.73 14.66 11.12
N LEU A 157 16.52 15.08 12.11
CA LEU A 157 17.38 16.26 12.04
C LEU A 157 18.48 16.12 10.97
N ARG A 158 18.93 14.89 10.68
CA ARG A 158 19.78 14.61 9.51
C ARG A 158 18.99 14.73 8.22
N LEU A 159 17.77 14.20 8.13
CA LEU A 159 16.89 14.35 6.98
C LEU A 159 16.53 15.82 6.73
N GLU A 160 16.19 16.60 7.74
CA GLU A 160 15.95 18.04 7.67
C GLU A 160 17.19 18.83 7.27
N ARG A 161 18.36 18.56 7.90
CA ARG A 161 19.63 19.18 7.49
C ARG A 161 20.04 18.76 6.08
N CYS A 162 19.77 17.53 5.69
CA CYS A 162 19.94 17.05 4.33
C CYS A 162 18.96 17.71 3.38
N LEU A 163 17.69 17.89 3.72
CA LEU A 163 16.70 18.58 2.88
C LEU A 163 17.08 20.06 2.71
N ALA A 164 17.46 20.74 3.80
CA ALA A 164 17.93 22.12 3.83
C ALA A 164 19.27 22.33 3.12
N ALA A 165 20.18 21.36 3.18
CA ALA A 165 21.47 21.37 2.45
C ALA A 165 21.37 20.78 1.04
N GLY A 166 20.20 20.31 0.63
CA GLY A 166 19.95 19.73 -0.68
C GLY A 166 20.54 18.32 -0.93
N ARG A 167 20.53 17.41 0.05
CA ARG A 167 21.20 16.09 0.08
C ARG A 167 20.41 14.98 0.79
N ALA A 168 19.11 14.80 0.53
CA ALA A 168 18.33 13.70 1.12
C ALA A 168 18.76 12.30 0.60
N PRO A 169 18.47 11.18 1.30
CA PRO A 169 18.73 9.81 0.82
C PRO A 169 17.93 9.42 -0.43
N TRP A 170 16.70 9.91 -0.58
CA TRP A 170 15.99 9.84 -1.87
C TRP A 170 16.57 10.79 -2.90
N ARG A 171 17.34 11.80 -2.47
CA ARG A 171 18.21 12.57 -3.35
C ARG A 171 19.49 11.81 -3.68
N LEU A 172 19.90 10.74 -2.98
CA LEU A 172 20.92 9.78 -3.46
C LEU A 172 20.32 8.82 -4.48
N ALA A 173 19.05 8.41 -4.34
CA ALA A 173 18.32 7.70 -5.39
C ALA A 173 18.00 8.60 -6.61
N ALA A 174 17.67 9.87 -6.37
CA ALA A 174 17.45 10.88 -7.41
C ALA A 174 18.76 11.48 -7.95
N LEU A 175 19.86 11.53 -7.17
CA LEU A 175 21.23 11.83 -7.62
C LEU A 175 21.79 10.65 -8.40
N ALA A 176 21.46 9.41 -8.03
CA ALA A 176 21.70 8.23 -8.82
C ALA A 176 20.93 8.35 -10.15
N GLU A 177 19.64 8.68 -10.15
CA GLU A 177 18.83 8.98 -11.36
C GLU A 177 19.38 10.16 -12.20
N LEU A 178 19.93 11.20 -11.56
CA LEU A 178 20.59 12.34 -12.23
C LEU A 178 22.01 11.97 -12.73
N GLN A 179 22.75 11.10 -12.03
CA GLN A 179 24.04 10.54 -12.44
C GLN A 179 23.89 9.40 -13.45
N LEU A 180 22.71 8.82 -13.61
CA LEU A 180 22.37 7.90 -14.71
C LEU A 180 22.30 8.63 -16.06
N ARG A 181 22.28 9.96 -16.06
CA ARG A 181 22.55 10.81 -17.23
C ARG A 181 24.04 11.16 -17.39
N SER A 182 24.89 10.71 -16.47
CA SER A 182 26.34 10.85 -16.50
C SER A 182 26.99 9.51 -16.90
N PRO A 183 28.08 9.50 -17.69
CA PRO A 183 28.58 8.29 -18.35
C PRO A 183 29.35 7.31 -17.43
N ARG A 184 29.16 7.33 -16.10
CA ARG A 184 29.89 6.44 -15.16
C ARG A 184 28.93 5.58 -14.32
N PRO A 185 28.57 4.38 -14.81
CA PRO A 185 27.56 3.51 -14.19
C PRO A 185 27.98 2.82 -12.87
N GLY A 186 29.27 2.78 -12.52
CA GLY A 186 29.76 2.08 -11.33
C GLY A 186 29.37 2.73 -9.99
N ASP A 187 29.40 4.07 -9.93
CA ASP A 187 29.20 4.81 -8.68
C ASP A 187 27.72 4.87 -8.26
N VAL A 188 26.81 4.88 -9.24
CA VAL A 188 25.35 4.91 -9.06
C VAL A 188 24.85 3.62 -8.40
N ARG A 189 25.35 2.48 -8.86
CA ARG A 189 24.93 1.17 -8.36
C ARG A 189 25.27 0.97 -6.89
N ALA A 190 26.49 1.33 -6.46
CA ALA A 190 26.91 1.19 -5.07
C ALA A 190 26.00 2.00 -4.12
N LEU A 191 25.62 3.21 -4.54
CA LEU A 191 24.70 4.07 -3.79
C LEU A 191 23.27 3.49 -3.73
N LEU A 192 22.79 2.90 -4.82
CA LEU A 192 21.48 2.24 -4.84
C LEU A 192 21.45 0.97 -3.97
N VAL A 193 22.53 0.19 -3.97
CA VAL A 193 22.68 -0.99 -3.10
C VAL A 193 22.72 -0.59 -1.62
N GLU A 194 23.49 0.44 -1.28
CA GLU A 194 23.58 0.95 0.09
C GLU A 194 22.23 1.50 0.58
N ALA A 195 21.53 2.27 -0.27
CA ALA A 195 20.21 2.80 0.04
C ALA A 195 19.18 1.66 0.20
N ALA A 196 19.17 0.69 -0.71
CA ALA A 196 18.29 -0.47 -0.67
C ALA A 196 18.51 -1.34 0.58
N ALA A 197 19.75 -1.43 1.08
CA ALA A 197 20.04 -2.18 2.30
C ALA A 197 19.51 -1.53 3.57
N ALA A 198 19.26 -0.22 3.56
CA ALA A 198 18.81 0.54 4.71
C ALA A 198 17.28 0.77 4.74
N ASP A 199 16.61 0.73 3.60
CA ASP A 199 15.22 1.13 3.47
C ASP A 199 14.44 0.27 2.42
N PRO A 200 13.28 -0.31 2.77
CA PRO A 200 12.50 -1.15 1.86
C PRO A 200 11.96 -0.38 0.65
N TYR A 201 11.70 0.93 0.77
CA TYR A 201 11.22 1.73 -0.34
C TYR A 201 12.34 2.01 -1.35
N ALA A 202 13.55 2.29 -0.88
CA ALA A 202 14.75 2.36 -1.72
C ALA A 202 15.04 1.03 -2.41
N ALA A 203 14.83 -0.11 -1.75
CA ALA A 203 14.95 -1.42 -2.37
C ALA A 203 13.93 -1.62 -3.50
N LEU A 204 12.66 -1.22 -3.29
CA LEU A 204 11.62 -1.29 -4.32
C LEU A 204 11.96 -0.40 -5.54
N ARG A 205 12.38 0.84 -5.30
CA ARG A 205 12.81 1.76 -6.37
C ARG A 205 14.04 1.24 -7.11
N PHE A 206 14.96 0.57 -6.42
CA PHE A 206 16.10 -0.07 -7.05
C PHE A 206 15.66 -1.23 -7.96
N VAL A 207 14.66 -2.04 -7.56
CA VAL A 207 14.06 -3.06 -8.43
C VAL A 207 13.45 -2.42 -9.69
N GLU A 208 12.63 -1.38 -9.53
CA GLU A 208 12.00 -0.67 -10.65
C GLU A 208 13.05 -0.12 -11.62
N HIS A 209 14.07 0.55 -11.09
CA HIS A 209 15.14 1.13 -11.89
C HIS A 209 15.93 0.05 -12.65
N ALA A 210 16.40 -0.98 -11.93
CA ALA A 210 17.18 -2.06 -12.53
C ALA A 210 16.37 -2.85 -13.57
N THR A 211 15.04 -2.87 -13.44
CA THR A 211 14.13 -3.39 -14.48
C THR A 211 14.10 -2.50 -15.71
N ALA A 212 13.93 -1.19 -15.52
CA ALA A 212 13.85 -0.22 -16.61
C ALA A 212 15.12 -0.16 -17.48
N VAL A 213 16.31 -0.35 -16.89
CA VAL A 213 17.60 -0.32 -17.62
C VAL A 213 18.13 -1.68 -18.03
N ASP A 214 17.33 -2.73 -17.87
CA ASP A 214 17.72 -4.13 -18.08
C ASP A 214 18.98 -4.60 -17.31
N ASP A 215 19.23 -4.05 -16.10
CA ASP A 215 20.32 -4.50 -15.20
C ASP A 215 19.87 -5.68 -14.34
N ALA A 216 19.98 -6.89 -14.90
CA ALA A 216 19.61 -8.13 -14.22
C ALA A 216 20.32 -8.33 -12.87
N ARG A 217 21.60 -7.93 -12.75
CA ARG A 217 22.35 -8.06 -11.50
C ARG A 217 21.87 -7.05 -10.47
N GLY A 218 21.58 -5.82 -10.89
CA GLY A 218 20.98 -4.80 -10.02
C GLY A 218 19.60 -5.22 -9.51
N ARG A 219 18.79 -5.86 -10.37
CA ARG A 219 17.49 -6.43 -9.96
C ARG A 219 17.64 -7.49 -8.87
N ALA A 220 18.58 -8.43 -9.03
CA ALA A 220 18.83 -9.47 -8.04
C ALA A 220 19.27 -8.88 -6.68
N GLU A 221 20.20 -7.93 -6.69
CA GLU A 221 20.65 -7.22 -5.47
C GLU A 221 19.51 -6.43 -4.80
N ALA A 222 18.65 -5.79 -5.60
CA ALA A 222 17.50 -5.04 -5.10
C ALA A 222 16.42 -5.94 -4.49
N LEU A 223 16.13 -7.09 -5.13
CA LEU A 223 15.18 -8.08 -4.64
C LEU A 223 15.70 -8.76 -3.36
N GLU A 224 17.00 -9.03 -3.27
CA GLU A 224 17.61 -9.54 -2.05
C GLU A 224 17.52 -8.53 -0.90
N ALA A 225 17.78 -7.25 -1.18
CA ALA A 225 17.60 -6.17 -0.22
C ALA A 225 16.14 -6.09 0.25
N LEU A 226 15.18 -6.12 -0.67
CA LEU A 226 13.74 -6.11 -0.37
C LEU A 226 13.32 -7.34 0.47
N ALA A 227 13.88 -8.51 0.18
CA ALA A 227 13.62 -9.75 0.92
C ALA A 227 14.04 -9.68 2.40
N ARG A 228 14.99 -8.80 2.76
CA ARG A 228 15.41 -8.61 4.15
C ARG A 228 14.33 -7.91 4.99
N PHE A 229 13.47 -7.11 4.36
CA PHE A 229 12.39 -6.37 5.02
C PHE A 229 11.06 -7.11 5.01
N CYS A 230 10.78 -7.92 3.98
CA CYS A 230 9.46 -8.50 3.77
C CYS A 230 9.27 -9.87 4.47
N GLY A 231 9.41 -9.92 5.80
CA GLY A 231 9.28 -11.09 6.70
C GLY A 231 8.61 -12.35 6.11
N PRO A 232 7.27 -12.40 5.94
CA PRO A 232 6.55 -13.58 5.46
C PRO A 232 6.74 -13.89 3.97
N TYR A 233 7.17 -12.92 3.15
CA TYR A 233 7.45 -13.07 1.72
C TYR A 233 8.92 -13.32 1.41
N LYS A 234 9.77 -13.36 2.46
CA LYS A 234 11.20 -13.61 2.39
C LYS A 234 11.58 -14.88 1.63
N PRO A 235 10.86 -16.03 1.74
CA PRO A 235 11.17 -17.21 0.94
C PRO A 235 10.96 -17.00 -0.56
N VAL A 236 9.85 -16.36 -0.94
CA VAL A 236 9.49 -16.08 -2.34
C VAL A 236 10.48 -15.09 -2.97
N LEU A 237 10.79 -14.01 -2.26
CA LEU A 237 11.73 -13.00 -2.77
C LEU A 237 13.17 -13.54 -2.86
N ARG A 238 13.59 -14.44 -1.95
CA ARG A 238 14.88 -15.13 -2.03
C ARG A 238 14.94 -16.16 -3.16
N PHE A 239 13.85 -16.89 -3.41
CA PHE A 239 13.75 -17.79 -4.54
C PHE A 239 13.89 -17.03 -5.87
N LEU A 240 13.15 -15.93 -6.03
CA LEU A 240 13.25 -15.06 -7.22
C LEU A 240 14.66 -14.48 -7.39
N ALA A 241 15.33 -14.10 -6.31
CA ALA A 241 16.72 -13.62 -6.36
C ALA A 241 17.72 -14.74 -6.70
N GLY A 242 17.50 -15.96 -6.21
CA GLY A 242 18.33 -17.14 -6.50
C GLY A 242 18.20 -17.63 -7.94
N GLU A 243 16.97 -17.77 -8.45
CA GLU A 243 16.69 -18.09 -9.85
C GLU A 243 17.33 -17.06 -10.80
N LEU A 244 17.24 -15.76 -10.48
CA LEU A 244 17.94 -14.70 -11.22
C LEU A 244 19.46 -14.87 -11.21
N TRP A 245 20.04 -15.35 -10.11
CA TRP A 245 21.48 -15.55 -9.97
C TRP A 245 21.96 -16.77 -10.78
N ASP A 246 21.20 -17.86 -10.76
CA ASP A 246 21.49 -19.06 -11.55
C ASP A 246 21.26 -18.81 -13.06
N LEU A 247 20.25 -18.02 -13.43
CA LEU A 247 20.00 -17.57 -14.80
C LEU A 247 21.04 -16.55 -15.30
N LEU A 248 21.72 -15.81 -14.41
CA LEU A 248 22.85 -14.94 -14.75
C LEU A 248 24.14 -15.73 -15.04
N LEU A 249 24.23 -16.97 -14.57
CA LEU A 249 25.34 -17.88 -14.83
C LEU A 249 25.18 -18.65 -16.14
N ASP A 250 23.99 -18.64 -16.75
CA ASP A 250 23.70 -19.29 -18.03
C ASP A 250 23.22 -18.28 -19.09
N ASP A 251 23.21 -18.69 -20.36
CA ASP A 251 23.01 -17.85 -21.56
C ASP A 251 21.93 -16.73 -21.43
N ALA A 252 22.38 -15.48 -21.36
CA ALA A 252 21.64 -14.29 -20.93
C ALA A 252 20.33 -13.98 -21.68
N THR A 253 20.14 -14.56 -22.87
CA THR A 253 18.92 -14.39 -23.68
C THR A 253 17.78 -15.29 -23.20
N ARG A 254 18.10 -16.50 -22.71
CA ARG A 254 17.11 -17.42 -22.12
C ARG A 254 16.68 -16.97 -20.72
N ALA A 255 17.62 -16.40 -19.96
CA ALA A 255 17.36 -15.75 -18.68
C ALA A 255 16.28 -14.66 -18.76
N ARG A 256 16.33 -13.81 -19.80
CA ARG A 256 15.37 -12.70 -20.00
C ARG A 256 13.95 -13.18 -20.31
N ALA A 257 13.81 -14.18 -21.18
CA ALA A 257 12.50 -14.71 -21.58
C ALA A 257 11.85 -15.54 -20.46
N ALA A 258 12.63 -16.33 -19.74
CA ALA A 258 12.16 -17.08 -18.58
C ALA A 258 11.74 -16.13 -17.43
N PHE A 259 12.53 -15.09 -17.15
CA PHE A 259 12.24 -14.13 -16.08
C PHE A 259 11.00 -13.28 -16.34
N ALA A 260 10.82 -12.73 -17.55
CA ALA A 260 9.63 -11.94 -17.87
C ALA A 260 8.34 -12.76 -17.64
N SER A 261 8.35 -14.03 -18.08
CA SER A 261 7.26 -14.97 -17.85
C SER A 261 7.05 -15.27 -16.36
N THR A 262 8.10 -15.61 -15.62
CA THR A 262 7.99 -16.03 -14.21
C THR A 262 7.66 -14.87 -13.27
N ALA A 263 8.23 -13.67 -13.50
CA ALA A 263 7.99 -12.49 -12.68
C ALA A 263 6.59 -11.89 -12.92
N GLU A 264 6.10 -11.85 -14.17
CA GLU A 264 4.71 -11.45 -14.45
C GLU A 264 3.73 -12.42 -13.80
N VAL A 265 3.97 -13.73 -13.91
CA VAL A 265 3.13 -14.76 -13.27
C VAL A 265 3.18 -14.65 -11.75
N ALA A 266 4.35 -14.40 -11.14
CA ALA A 266 4.48 -14.25 -9.69
C ALA A 266 3.79 -12.99 -9.16
N VAL A 267 3.90 -11.85 -9.86
CA VAL A 267 3.24 -10.60 -9.49
C VAL A 267 1.72 -10.71 -9.66
N ASP A 268 1.26 -11.29 -10.78
CA ASP A 268 -0.17 -11.53 -11.01
C ASP A 268 -0.75 -12.48 -9.94
N ARG A 269 -0.05 -13.58 -9.62
CA ARG A 269 -0.43 -14.50 -8.52
C ARG A 269 -0.48 -13.79 -7.17
N MET A 270 0.53 -12.98 -6.84
CA MET A 270 0.56 -12.22 -5.58
C MET A 270 -0.61 -11.21 -5.49
N MET A 271 -0.93 -10.55 -6.60
CA MET A 271 -2.04 -9.60 -6.67
C MET A 271 -3.40 -10.30 -6.54
N ARG A 272 -3.59 -11.46 -7.20
CA ARG A 272 -4.80 -12.29 -7.03
C ARG A 272 -4.98 -12.79 -5.60
N VAL A 273 -3.90 -13.24 -4.94
CA VAL A 273 -3.93 -13.64 -3.53
C VAL A 273 -4.30 -12.46 -2.63
N LYS A 274 -3.73 -11.27 -2.88
CA LYS A 274 -4.05 -10.05 -2.12
C LYS A 274 -5.51 -9.61 -2.32
N GLU A 275 -6.04 -9.70 -3.53
CA GLU A 275 -7.42 -9.38 -3.84
C GLU A 275 -8.40 -10.39 -3.22
N ALA A 276 -8.09 -11.68 -3.28
CA ALA A 276 -8.85 -12.74 -2.64
C ALA A 276 -8.90 -12.56 -1.11
N ILE A 277 -7.76 -12.24 -0.47
CA ILE A 277 -7.70 -11.91 0.96
C ILE A 277 -8.54 -10.67 1.28
N ARG A 278 -8.47 -9.63 0.45
CA ARG A 278 -9.24 -8.40 0.64
C ARG A 278 -10.74 -8.64 0.48
N ALA A 279 -11.14 -9.48 -0.46
CA ALA A 279 -12.52 -9.89 -0.69
C ALA A 279 -13.05 -10.80 0.42
N ALA A 280 -12.17 -11.62 1.02
CA ALA A 280 -12.49 -12.47 2.16
C ALA A 280 -12.50 -11.74 3.50
N ARG A 281 -11.88 -10.55 3.61
CA ARG A 281 -11.79 -9.75 4.85
C ARG A 281 -13.14 -9.43 5.53
N PRO A 282 -14.26 -9.22 4.83
CA PRO A 282 -15.59 -9.06 5.46
C PRO A 282 -16.15 -10.38 6.02
N LEU A 283 -15.60 -11.53 5.62
CA LEU A 283 -15.95 -12.85 6.15
C LEU A 283 -15.18 -13.05 7.46
N SER A 284 -15.61 -12.38 8.52
CA SER A 284 -14.98 -12.41 9.85
C SER A 284 -15.12 -13.77 10.58
N ARG A 285 -15.31 -14.87 9.85
CA ARG A 285 -15.38 -16.23 10.38
C ARG A 285 -14.21 -17.07 9.81
N PRO A 286 -13.54 -17.89 10.63
CA PRO A 286 -12.36 -18.64 10.20
C PRO A 286 -12.62 -19.60 9.02
N GLY A 287 -13.79 -20.24 8.97
CA GLY A 287 -14.15 -21.22 7.93
C GLY A 287 -14.11 -20.67 6.48
N PRO A 288 -14.86 -19.61 6.14
CA PRO A 288 -14.81 -19.04 4.80
C PRO A 288 -13.43 -18.53 4.37
N LEU A 289 -12.61 -18.05 5.31
CA LEU A 289 -11.23 -17.66 5.02
C LEU A 289 -10.35 -18.90 4.75
N ALA A 290 -10.58 -20.00 5.47
CA ALA A 290 -9.92 -21.28 5.22
C ALA A 290 -10.22 -21.81 3.81
N GLU A 291 -11.48 -21.70 3.34
CA GLU A 291 -11.89 -22.11 2.00
C GLU A 291 -11.19 -21.29 0.91
N VAL A 292 -11.04 -19.98 1.10
CA VAL A 292 -10.29 -19.12 0.18
C VAL A 292 -8.81 -19.50 0.13
N MET A 293 -8.20 -19.80 1.28
CA MET A 293 -6.79 -20.21 1.34
C MET A 293 -6.56 -21.58 0.69
N ALA A 294 -7.49 -22.52 0.88
CA ALA A 294 -7.43 -23.83 0.23
C ALA A 294 -7.56 -23.73 -1.29
N ALA A 295 -8.54 -22.95 -1.78
CA ALA A 295 -8.74 -22.74 -3.22
C ALA A 295 -7.52 -22.06 -3.87
N LEU A 296 -6.92 -21.06 -3.20
CA LEU A 296 -5.69 -20.43 -3.67
C LEU A 296 -4.51 -21.41 -3.69
N ALA A 297 -4.44 -22.36 -2.75
CA ALA A 297 -3.39 -23.36 -2.71
C ALA A 297 -3.46 -24.35 -3.88
N ASP A 298 -4.66 -24.71 -4.31
CA ASP A 298 -4.89 -25.58 -5.46
C ASP A 298 -4.62 -24.85 -6.78
N ASP A 299 -5.00 -23.57 -6.88
CA ASP A 299 -4.70 -22.72 -8.04
C ASP A 299 -3.20 -22.51 -8.29
N VAL A 300 -2.37 -22.68 -7.25
CA VAL A 300 -0.91 -22.57 -7.32
C VAL A 300 -0.19 -23.89 -7.04
N ALA A 301 -0.88 -25.03 -7.22
CA ALA A 301 -0.35 -26.37 -6.90
C ALA A 301 0.96 -26.73 -7.63
N GLU A 302 1.23 -26.11 -8.77
CA GLU A 302 2.50 -26.26 -9.51
C GLU A 302 3.72 -25.71 -8.73
N ASP A 303 3.50 -24.81 -7.77
CA ASP A 303 4.52 -24.32 -6.84
C ASP A 303 4.33 -25.01 -5.47
N ALA A 304 5.04 -26.12 -5.28
CA ALA A 304 4.91 -26.96 -4.08
C ALA A 304 5.21 -26.20 -2.76
N THR A 305 6.08 -25.18 -2.80
CA THR A 305 6.43 -24.41 -1.60
C THR A 305 5.35 -23.41 -1.24
N PHE A 306 4.85 -22.66 -2.23
CA PHE A 306 3.81 -21.67 -2.01
C PHE A 306 2.45 -22.32 -1.72
N SER A 307 2.09 -23.36 -2.48
CA SER A 307 0.92 -24.19 -2.23
C SER A 307 0.96 -24.79 -0.83
N GLY A 308 2.10 -25.34 -0.39
CA GLY A 308 2.27 -25.86 0.96
C GLY A 308 2.03 -24.82 2.06
N CYS A 309 2.52 -23.59 1.90
CA CYS A 309 2.29 -22.51 2.87
C CYS A 309 0.80 -22.13 2.98
N LEU A 310 0.10 -22.07 1.85
CA LEU A 310 -1.33 -21.77 1.81
C LEU A 310 -2.16 -22.91 2.43
N ARG A 311 -1.79 -24.17 2.20
CA ARG A 311 -2.42 -25.35 2.82
C ARG A 311 -2.24 -25.38 4.33
N VAL A 312 -1.05 -25.08 4.84
CA VAL A 312 -0.80 -24.96 6.29
C VAL A 312 -1.66 -23.86 6.91
N ARG A 313 -1.82 -22.72 6.22
CA ARG A 313 -2.68 -21.64 6.72
C ARG A 313 -4.16 -22.02 6.66
N ALA A 314 -4.62 -22.67 5.60
CA ALA A 314 -5.98 -23.20 5.48
C ALA A 314 -6.28 -24.21 6.60
N ALA A 315 -5.36 -25.15 6.85
CA ALA A 315 -5.47 -26.13 7.93
C ALA A 315 -5.62 -25.47 9.32
N THR A 316 -4.82 -24.43 9.59
CA THR A 316 -4.90 -23.66 10.84
C THR A 316 -6.28 -22.99 10.98
N LEU A 317 -6.80 -22.39 9.92
CA LEU A 317 -8.10 -21.69 9.93
C LEU A 317 -9.28 -22.66 10.04
N TYR A 318 -9.19 -23.88 9.47
CA TYR A 318 -10.18 -24.93 9.69
C TYR A 318 -10.19 -25.42 11.14
N ALA A 319 -9.02 -25.57 11.76
CA ALA A 319 -8.93 -25.93 13.18
C ALA A 319 -9.53 -24.83 14.07
N GLU A 320 -9.26 -23.55 13.79
CA GLU A 320 -9.88 -22.40 14.48
C GLU A 320 -11.41 -22.36 14.30
N ALA A 321 -11.93 -22.93 13.21
CA ALA A 321 -13.37 -23.07 12.96
C ALA A 321 -14.01 -24.30 13.64
N GLY A 322 -13.20 -25.19 14.23
CA GLY A 322 -13.65 -26.47 14.80
C GLY A 322 -13.88 -27.58 13.76
N ASP A 323 -13.28 -27.47 12.58
CA ASP A 323 -13.34 -28.47 11.50
C ASP A 323 -12.03 -29.28 11.44
N ASP A 324 -11.85 -30.16 12.43
CA ASP A 324 -10.62 -30.95 12.61
C ASP A 324 -10.35 -31.91 11.43
N GLU A 325 -11.41 -32.40 10.77
CA GLU A 325 -11.31 -33.30 9.63
C GLU A 325 -10.67 -32.59 8.42
N ARG A 326 -11.15 -31.39 8.08
CA ARG A 326 -10.54 -30.58 7.01
C ARG A 326 -9.19 -30.02 7.39
N ALA A 327 -8.99 -29.66 8.65
CA ALA A 327 -7.68 -29.23 9.15
C ALA A 327 -6.62 -30.33 8.92
N TRP A 328 -6.96 -31.59 9.26
CA TRP A 328 -6.06 -32.72 9.04
C TRP A 328 -5.82 -33.03 7.57
N ALA A 329 -6.86 -32.97 6.74
CA ALA A 329 -6.75 -33.19 5.30
C ALA A 329 -5.78 -32.20 4.62
N HIS A 330 -5.83 -30.92 5.00
CA HIS A 330 -4.93 -29.91 4.43
C HIS A 330 -3.54 -29.89 5.07
N ALA A 331 -3.38 -30.37 6.30
CA ALA A 331 -2.07 -30.50 6.93
C ALA A 331 -1.23 -31.67 6.37
N THR A 332 -1.86 -32.66 5.74
CA THR A 332 -1.22 -33.90 5.27
C THR A 332 -1.08 -34.00 3.75
N ALA A 333 -1.59 -33.00 2.99
CA ALA A 333 -1.62 -32.96 1.53
C ALA A 333 -0.59 -31.99 0.93
#